data_AF-A0A8K0VRU2-F1
#
_entry.id   AF-A0A8K0VRU2-F1
#
_cell.length_a   1.000
_cell.length_b   1.000
_cell.length_c   1.000
_cell.angle_alpha   90.00
_cell.angle_beta   90.00
_cell.angle_gamma   90.00
#
_symmetry.space_group_name_H-M   'P 1'
#
loop_
_entity.id
_entity.type
_entity.pdbx_description
1 polymer ?
#
loop_
_entity_poly.entity_id
_entity_poly.type
_entity_poly.pdbx_seq_one_letter_code
_entity_poly.pdbx_strand_id
1 'polypeptide(L)'
;MIFNPDTVRDKVRLTAILVAELSSAELDVVQNKFGLGANFCNPYPAEELFIHDRRSWSSHSHAAMMRAMSHIDPLLVIDAQTPHDGGIWYIEGFAEPIDVETKQAENTNTLFKVRMKIEDVVISYQNYSVANTSIRDDMQRVNIPFPIPETFTQETLFTTGIDFIKERYTQSTWITATPDELQTSTESSLLDRFLPRPEKVYRLPQDVARANGLKSSWTRGTLASLECGPGDEEGEVDGVREGSLVLQVEYDPKTVVPRYGRPEGSL
;
A
#
# COMPACT_ATOMS: atom_id res chain seq x y z
N MET A 1 20.17 -6.98 -18.41
CA MET A 1 19.09 -7.49 -17.53
C MET A 1 18.53 -6.37 -16.67
N ILE A 2 17.19 -6.33 -16.53
CA ILE A 2 16.49 -5.45 -15.59
C ILE A 2 15.76 -6.33 -14.58
N PHE A 3 15.95 -6.01 -13.30
CA PHE A 3 15.18 -6.57 -12.21
C PHE A 3 14.28 -5.47 -11.63
N ASN A 4 12.98 -5.72 -11.63
CA ASN A 4 11.98 -4.89 -10.96
C ASN A 4 11.43 -5.68 -9.77
N PRO A 5 11.73 -5.29 -8.52
CA PRO A 5 11.24 -6.02 -7.34
C PRO A 5 9.71 -6.04 -7.30
N ASP A 6 9.04 -5.03 -7.83
CA ASP A 6 7.57 -4.94 -7.83
C ASP A 6 6.89 -6.12 -8.55
N THR A 7 7.55 -6.73 -9.55
CA THR A 7 6.97 -7.83 -10.31
C THR A 7 7.12 -9.18 -9.63
N VAL A 8 7.87 -9.25 -8.53
CA VAL A 8 8.16 -10.48 -7.78
C VAL A 8 7.79 -10.38 -6.30
N ARG A 9 7.17 -9.28 -5.86
CA ARG A 9 6.72 -9.13 -4.47
C ARG A 9 5.71 -10.22 -4.09
N ASP A 10 5.92 -10.79 -2.92
CA ASP A 10 4.95 -11.70 -2.32
C ASP A 10 3.60 -11.01 -2.11
N LYS A 11 2.53 -11.78 -2.29
CA LYS A 11 1.17 -11.31 -2.07
C LYS A 11 0.91 -11.16 -0.59
N VAL A 12 0.42 -9.98 -0.20
CA VAL A 12 -0.01 -9.67 1.16
C VAL A 12 -1.53 -9.67 1.21
N ARG A 13 -2.09 -10.59 2.00
CA ARG A 13 -3.54 -10.73 2.11
C ARG A 13 -4.10 -9.89 3.26
N LEU A 14 -4.90 -8.88 2.92
CA LEU A 14 -5.71 -8.15 3.89
C LEU A 14 -7.06 -8.85 4.06
N THR A 15 -7.36 -9.21 5.30
CA THR A 15 -8.54 -10.01 5.63
C THR A 15 -9.72 -9.10 5.95
N ALA A 16 -10.81 -9.28 5.22
CA ALA A 16 -12.08 -8.63 5.46
C ALA A 16 -13.18 -9.62 5.83
N ILE A 17 -14.14 -9.16 6.63
CA ILE A 17 -15.37 -9.89 6.90
C ILE A 17 -16.58 -9.12 6.39
N LEU A 18 -17.49 -9.82 5.71
CA LEU A 18 -18.78 -9.31 5.30
C LEU A 18 -19.81 -9.61 6.40
N VAL A 19 -20.33 -8.57 7.06
CA VAL A 19 -21.29 -8.69 8.17
C VAL A 19 -22.69 -8.18 7.81
N ALA A 20 -22.96 -7.97 6.51
CA ALA A 20 -24.23 -7.51 5.99
C ALA A 20 -24.59 -8.21 4.68
N GLU A 21 -25.86 -8.14 4.30
CA GLU A 21 -26.33 -8.63 3.00
C GLU A 21 -25.98 -7.60 1.91
N LEU A 22 -24.98 -7.94 1.08
CA LEU A 22 -24.62 -7.21 -0.12
C LEU A 22 -24.86 -8.10 -1.35
N SER A 23 -25.34 -7.48 -2.42
CA SER A 23 -25.41 -8.11 -3.74
C SER A 23 -24.01 -8.36 -4.32
N SER A 24 -23.91 -9.28 -5.28
CA SER A 24 -22.66 -9.52 -6.00
C SER A 24 -22.10 -8.24 -6.65
N ALA A 25 -22.97 -7.39 -7.20
CA ALA A 25 -22.56 -6.12 -7.80
C ALA A 25 -21.95 -5.15 -6.78
N GLU A 26 -22.48 -5.11 -5.54
CA GLU A 26 -21.91 -4.29 -4.47
C GLU A 26 -20.56 -4.83 -3.99
N LEU A 27 -20.40 -6.15 -3.91
CA LEU A 27 -19.11 -6.79 -3.61
C LEU A 27 -18.09 -6.56 -4.72
N ASP A 28 -18.52 -6.58 -5.99
CA ASP A 28 -17.69 -6.20 -7.13
C ASP A 28 -17.19 -4.76 -6.99
N VAL A 29 -18.05 -3.83 -6.56
CA VAL A 29 -17.66 -2.43 -6.29
C VAL A 29 -16.63 -2.35 -5.16
N VAL A 30 -16.79 -3.13 -4.08
CA VAL A 30 -15.80 -3.17 -2.98
C VAL A 30 -14.44 -3.64 -3.50
N GLN A 31 -14.40 -4.76 -4.22
CA GLN A 31 -13.17 -5.31 -4.79
C GLN A 31 -12.53 -4.34 -5.80
N ASN A 32 -13.33 -3.69 -6.64
CA ASN A 32 -12.83 -2.72 -7.61
C ASN A 32 -12.23 -1.49 -6.93
N LYS A 33 -12.87 -0.94 -5.89
CA LYS A 33 -12.34 0.21 -5.14
C LYS A 33 -11.06 -0.12 -4.40
N PHE A 34 -10.99 -1.29 -3.77
CA PHE A 34 -9.75 -1.75 -3.14
C PHE A 34 -8.65 -1.88 -4.19
N GLY A 35 -8.98 -2.47 -5.34
CA GLY A 35 -8.07 -2.57 -6.48
C GLY A 35 -7.59 -1.24 -7.02
N LEU A 36 -8.39 -0.16 -6.96
CA LEU A 36 -7.91 1.19 -7.31
C LEU A 36 -6.81 1.66 -6.35
N GLY A 37 -7.01 1.46 -5.04
CA GLY A 37 -6.00 1.75 -4.02
C GLY A 37 -4.73 0.93 -4.20
N ALA A 38 -4.87 -0.39 -4.37
CA ALA A 38 -3.74 -1.29 -4.59
C ALA A 38 -2.93 -0.90 -5.83
N ASN A 39 -3.61 -0.60 -6.93
CA ASN A 39 -2.98 -0.19 -8.19
C ASN A 39 -2.32 1.20 -8.15
N PHE A 40 -2.77 2.08 -7.25
CA PHE A 40 -2.13 3.37 -7.04
C PHE A 40 -0.76 3.22 -6.35
N CYS A 41 -0.68 2.36 -5.34
CA CYS A 41 0.58 2.05 -4.68
C CYS A 41 1.55 1.35 -5.63
N ASN A 42 1.05 0.46 -6.48
CA ASN A 42 1.86 -0.28 -7.44
C ASN A 42 1.01 -0.81 -8.60
N PRO A 43 1.41 -0.65 -9.87
CA PRO A 43 0.70 -1.28 -10.99
C PRO A 43 0.76 -2.82 -10.97
N TYR A 44 1.69 -3.40 -10.21
CA TYR A 44 1.76 -4.81 -9.85
C TYR A 44 1.38 -4.95 -8.36
N PRO A 45 0.08 -4.83 -8.02
CA PRO A 45 -0.34 -4.77 -6.62
C PRO A 45 0.06 -6.04 -5.88
N ALA A 46 0.72 -5.89 -4.72
CA ALA A 46 1.05 -7.00 -3.83
C ALA A 46 -0.11 -7.28 -2.85
N GLU A 47 -0.86 -6.25 -2.49
CA GLU A 47 -1.94 -6.31 -1.51
C GLU A 47 -3.25 -6.82 -2.14
N GLU A 48 -3.88 -7.76 -1.45
CA GLU A 48 -5.07 -8.47 -1.89
C GLU A 48 -6.18 -8.41 -0.83
N LEU A 49 -7.42 -8.10 -1.25
CA LEU A 49 -8.58 -8.11 -0.35
C LEU A 49 -9.28 -9.47 -0.36
N PHE A 50 -9.18 -10.19 0.75
CA PHE A 50 -9.86 -11.46 0.94
C PHE A 50 -11.08 -11.31 1.84
N ILE A 51 -12.28 -11.49 1.29
CA ILE A 51 -13.54 -11.27 1.99
C ILE A 51 -14.12 -12.62 2.43
N HIS A 52 -14.25 -12.81 3.75
CA HIS A 52 -14.96 -13.95 4.33
C HIS A 52 -16.43 -13.64 4.60
N ASP A 53 -17.30 -14.61 4.35
CA ASP A 53 -18.68 -14.54 4.79
C ASP A 53 -18.78 -14.66 6.32
N ARG A 54 -19.29 -13.61 6.96
CA ARG A 54 -19.64 -13.57 8.39
C ARG A 54 -20.96 -12.83 8.60
N ARG A 55 -21.94 -12.97 7.70
CA ARG A 55 -23.23 -12.26 7.82
C ARG A 55 -23.98 -12.58 9.11
N SER A 56 -23.75 -13.77 9.68
CA SER A 56 -24.25 -14.15 11.01
C SER A 56 -23.74 -13.27 12.15
N TRP A 57 -22.68 -12.48 11.94
CA TRP A 57 -22.10 -11.57 12.92
C TRP A 57 -22.61 -10.13 12.81
N SER A 58 -23.67 -9.89 12.03
CA SER A 58 -24.27 -8.55 11.86
C SER A 58 -24.65 -7.84 13.16
N SER A 59 -24.94 -8.59 14.23
CA SER A 59 -25.25 -8.07 15.56
C SER A 59 -24.05 -7.91 16.49
N HIS A 60 -22.85 -8.35 16.09
CA HIS A 60 -21.66 -8.29 16.92
C HIS A 60 -21.07 -6.87 16.91
N SER A 61 -20.45 -6.47 18.02
CA SER A 61 -19.64 -5.25 18.04
C SER A 61 -18.27 -5.50 17.40
N HIS A 62 -17.61 -4.46 16.90
CA HIS A 62 -16.24 -4.58 16.40
C HIS A 62 -15.28 -5.14 17.45
N ALA A 63 -15.47 -4.79 18.73
CA ALA A 63 -14.70 -5.36 19.82
C ALA A 63 -14.91 -6.87 19.95
N ALA A 64 -16.14 -7.37 19.81
CA ALA A 64 -16.41 -8.80 19.82
C ALA A 64 -15.81 -9.52 18.60
N MET A 65 -15.91 -8.91 17.41
CA MET A 65 -15.30 -9.44 16.18
C MET A 65 -13.77 -9.53 16.30
N MET A 66 -13.13 -8.47 16.78
CA MET A 66 -11.68 -8.41 16.95
C MET A 66 -11.19 -9.45 17.97
N ARG A 67 -11.91 -9.64 19.08
CA ARG A 67 -11.57 -10.71 20.05
C ARG A 67 -11.71 -12.11 19.44
N ALA A 68 -12.70 -12.33 18.57
CA ALA A 68 -12.87 -13.60 17.88
C ALA A 68 -11.83 -13.83 16.77
N MET A 69 -11.24 -12.76 16.25
CA MET A 69 -10.26 -12.78 15.15
C MET A 69 -8.94 -12.13 15.55
N SER A 70 -8.49 -12.35 16.79
CA SER A 70 -7.33 -11.67 17.38
C SER A 70 -5.99 -11.97 16.72
N HIS A 71 -5.94 -12.90 15.77
CA HIS A 71 -4.76 -13.26 14.98
C HIS A 71 -4.70 -12.51 13.64
N ILE A 72 -5.72 -11.71 13.33
CA ILE A 72 -5.82 -10.94 12.10
C ILE A 72 -5.46 -9.50 12.42
N ASP A 73 -4.46 -8.97 11.72
CA ASP A 73 -4.02 -7.59 11.86
C ASP A 73 -3.59 -7.03 10.49
N PRO A 74 -4.28 -6.01 9.96
CA PRO A 74 -5.54 -5.44 10.45
C PRO A 74 -6.75 -6.31 10.12
N LEU A 75 -7.85 -6.12 10.86
CA LEU A 75 -9.17 -6.66 10.49
C LEU A 75 -9.98 -5.60 9.74
N LEU A 76 -10.45 -5.95 8.54
CA LEU A 76 -11.38 -5.11 7.77
C LEU A 76 -12.83 -5.58 7.95
N VAL A 77 -13.78 -4.65 8.11
CA VAL A 77 -15.21 -4.99 8.26
C VAL A 77 -16.05 -4.25 7.22
N ILE A 78 -16.75 -5.04 6.40
CA ILE A 78 -17.71 -4.59 5.39
C ILE A 78 -19.11 -4.73 5.99
N ASP A 79 -19.81 -3.61 6.16
CA ASP A 79 -21.11 -3.54 6.81
C ASP A 79 -22.20 -2.99 5.87
N ALA A 80 -23.42 -2.88 6.39
CA ALA A 80 -24.57 -2.41 5.62
C ALA A 80 -24.43 -0.96 5.14
N GLN A 81 -23.51 -0.18 5.73
CA GLN A 81 -23.28 1.20 5.33
C GLN A 81 -22.29 1.29 4.15
N THR A 82 -21.47 0.26 3.92
CA THR A 82 -20.45 0.23 2.87
C THR A 82 -20.97 0.58 1.47
N PRO A 83 -22.12 0.06 1.00
CA PRO A 83 -22.66 0.43 -0.32
C PRO A 83 -23.05 1.91 -0.43
N HIS A 84 -23.37 2.56 0.70
CA HIS A 84 -23.87 3.94 0.73
C HIS A 84 -22.74 4.97 0.72
N ASP A 85 -21.69 4.77 1.52
CA ASP A 85 -20.59 5.72 1.65
C ASP A 85 -19.29 5.28 0.96
N GLY A 86 -19.22 4.02 0.50
CA GLY A 86 -18.00 3.41 -0.02
C GLY A 86 -16.93 3.25 1.04
N GLY A 87 -17.32 3.17 2.31
CA GLY A 87 -16.46 3.04 3.46
C GLY A 87 -16.32 1.60 3.94
N ILE A 88 -15.16 1.31 4.53
CA ILE A 88 -14.86 0.06 5.22
C ILE A 88 -14.23 0.40 6.56
N TRP A 89 -14.51 -0.40 7.58
CA TRP A 89 -13.82 -0.25 8.85
C TRP A 89 -12.47 -0.92 8.79
N TYR A 90 -11.43 -0.19 9.15
CA TYR A 90 -10.10 -0.69 9.43
C TYR A 90 -9.93 -0.79 10.94
N ILE A 91 -9.56 -1.95 11.46
CA ILE A 91 -9.39 -2.20 12.89
C ILE A 91 -7.97 -2.71 13.12
N GLU A 92 -7.16 -1.95 13.86
CA GLU A 92 -5.78 -2.31 14.24
C GLU A 92 -5.79 -3.24 15.44
N GLY A 93 -6.48 -2.86 16.51
CA GLY A 93 -6.51 -3.66 17.74
C GLY A 93 -6.99 -2.89 18.96
N PHE A 94 -6.86 -3.53 20.12
CA PHE A 94 -7.14 -2.89 21.40
C PHE A 94 -5.93 -2.09 21.87
N ALA A 95 -6.20 -1.00 22.59
CA ALA A 95 -5.18 -0.18 23.22
C ALA A 95 -4.36 -0.99 24.23
N GLU A 96 -3.05 -0.73 24.25
CA GLU A 96 -2.12 -1.32 25.20
C GLU A 96 -1.99 -0.45 26.46
N PRO A 97 -1.43 -0.97 27.58
CA PRO A 97 -1.20 -0.17 28.78
C PRO A 97 -0.46 1.14 28.52
N ILE A 98 0.52 1.13 27.61
CA ILE A 98 1.30 2.33 27.24
C ILE A 98 0.44 3.38 26.55
N ASP A 99 -0.58 3.00 25.78
CA ASP A 99 -1.51 3.94 25.15
C ASP A 99 -2.34 4.69 26.20
N VAL A 100 -2.70 4.02 27.30
CA VAL A 100 -3.43 4.64 28.42
C VAL A 100 -2.51 5.58 29.20
N GLU A 101 -1.29 5.13 29.50
CA GLU A 101 -0.28 5.94 30.21
C GLU A 101 0.08 7.22 29.44
N THR A 102 0.16 7.14 28.11
CA THR A 102 0.47 8.26 27.23
C THR A 102 -0.76 9.07 26.80
N LYS A 103 -1.94 8.79 27.36
CA LYS A 103 -3.24 9.45 27.06
C LYS A 103 -3.65 9.37 25.59
N GLN A 104 -3.23 8.32 24.90
CA GLN A 104 -3.70 7.96 23.56
C GLN A 104 -5.07 7.29 23.62
N ALA A 105 -5.29 6.44 24.63
CA ALA A 105 -6.55 5.74 24.87
C ALA A 105 -7.11 6.02 26.26
N GLU A 106 -8.43 5.98 26.40
CA GLU A 106 -9.11 6.09 27.70
C GLU A 106 -8.81 4.88 28.59
N ASN A 107 -8.82 3.68 28.00
CA ASN A 107 -8.55 2.44 28.70
C ASN A 107 -8.13 1.33 27.71
N THR A 108 -7.75 0.15 28.20
CA THR A 108 -7.30 -0.99 27.37
C THR A 108 -8.43 -1.73 26.63
N ASN A 109 -9.70 -1.37 26.86
CA ASN A 109 -10.83 -1.81 26.05
C ASN A 109 -11.09 -0.89 24.85
N THR A 110 -10.44 0.28 24.78
CA THR A 110 -10.49 1.15 23.60
C THR A 110 -9.99 0.40 22.37
N LEU A 111 -10.80 0.36 21.33
CA LEU A 111 -10.46 -0.27 20.06
C LEU A 111 -10.03 0.80 19.06
N PHE A 112 -8.80 0.71 18.55
CA PHE A 112 -8.34 1.56 17.47
C PHE A 112 -8.94 1.08 16.16
N LYS A 113 -9.87 1.89 15.66
CA LYS A 113 -10.56 1.66 14.40
C LYS A 113 -10.87 2.98 13.71
N VAL A 114 -10.88 2.96 12.39
CA VAL A 114 -11.28 4.10 11.57
C VAL A 114 -12.10 3.60 10.38
N ARG A 115 -13.20 4.30 10.07
CA ARG A 115 -13.94 4.06 8.84
C ARG A 115 -13.27 4.87 7.74
N MET A 116 -12.81 4.22 6.68
CA MET A 116 -12.10 4.87 5.59
C MET A 116 -12.69 4.51 4.23
N LYS A 117 -12.50 5.36 3.22
CA LYS A 117 -12.79 4.99 1.84
C LYS A 117 -12.02 3.70 1.49
N ILE A 118 -12.67 2.80 0.76
CA ILE A 118 -12.08 1.50 0.43
C ILE A 118 -10.77 1.66 -0.38
N GLU A 119 -10.74 2.63 -1.29
CA GLU A 119 -9.54 2.95 -2.08
C GLU A 119 -8.35 3.46 -1.22
N ASP A 120 -8.61 4.00 -0.03
CA ASP A 120 -7.57 4.50 0.88
C ASP A 120 -6.92 3.39 1.74
N VAL A 121 -7.50 2.18 1.78
CA VAL A 121 -7.06 1.10 2.67
C VAL A 121 -5.60 0.69 2.45
N VAL A 122 -5.17 0.51 1.20
CA VAL A 122 -3.84 -0.02 0.90
C VAL A 122 -2.75 0.97 1.28
N ILE A 123 -2.94 2.26 0.96
CA ILE A 123 -1.96 3.30 1.29
C ILE A 123 -1.89 3.52 2.81
N SER A 124 -3.02 3.47 3.52
CA SER A 124 -3.05 3.54 4.99
C SER A 124 -2.34 2.33 5.60
N TYR A 125 -2.65 1.11 5.16
CA TYR A 125 -1.99 -0.12 5.61
C TYR A 125 -0.47 -0.04 5.45
N GLN A 126 0.01 0.33 4.25
CA GLN A 126 1.44 0.47 3.99
C GLN A 126 2.08 1.49 4.92
N ASN A 127 1.47 2.67 5.10
CA ASN A 127 2.00 3.69 5.99
C ASN A 127 2.04 3.25 7.46
N TYR A 128 1.01 2.55 7.94
CA TYR A 128 0.99 2.04 9.32
C TYR A 128 2.05 0.95 9.52
N SER A 129 2.21 0.04 8.55
CA SER A 129 3.16 -1.09 8.63
C SER A 129 4.63 -0.66 8.73
N VAL A 130 4.97 0.51 8.19
CA VAL A 130 6.34 1.08 8.26
C VAL A 130 6.45 2.25 9.23
N ALA A 131 5.42 2.47 10.05
CA ALA A 131 5.34 3.57 11.01
C ALA A 131 5.57 4.97 10.41
N ASN A 132 5.18 5.18 9.14
CA ASN A 132 5.20 6.50 8.51
C ASN A 132 4.06 7.40 9.03
N THR A 133 2.94 6.80 9.40
CA THR A 133 1.85 7.42 10.15
C THR A 133 1.21 6.36 11.05
N SER A 134 0.35 6.75 11.98
CA SER A 134 -0.43 5.81 12.80
C SER A 134 -1.94 5.91 12.51
N ILE A 135 -2.68 4.85 12.83
CA ILE A 135 -4.16 4.90 12.79
C ILE A 135 -4.71 6.01 13.71
N ARG A 136 -4.00 6.31 14.81
CA ARG A 136 -4.38 7.36 15.77
C ARG A 136 -4.37 8.74 15.11
N ASP A 137 -3.35 9.03 14.30
CA ASP A 137 -3.27 10.29 13.54
C ASP A 137 -4.46 10.45 12.58
N ASP A 138 -4.86 9.36 11.94
CA ASP A 138 -6.00 9.36 11.01
C ASP A 138 -7.35 9.42 11.73
N MET A 139 -7.46 8.81 12.92
CA MET A 139 -8.60 8.98 13.83
C MET A 139 -8.75 10.45 14.28
N GLN A 140 -7.64 11.14 14.54
CA GLN A 140 -7.65 12.58 14.86
C GLN A 140 -8.22 13.41 13.70
N ARG A 141 -7.84 13.09 12.46
CA ARG A 141 -8.30 13.80 11.25
C ARG A 141 -9.81 13.69 11.04
N VAL A 142 -10.44 12.66 11.58
CA VAL A 142 -11.90 12.48 11.58
C VAL A 142 -12.56 12.91 12.90
N ASN A 143 -11.88 13.76 13.67
CA ASN A 143 -12.36 14.40 14.91
C ASN A 143 -12.66 13.42 16.07
N ILE A 144 -11.98 12.27 16.12
CA ILE A 144 -12.05 11.42 17.31
C ILE A 144 -11.17 12.06 18.40
N PRO A 145 -11.71 12.35 19.60
CA PRO A 145 -10.98 13.05 20.63
C PRO A 145 -9.89 12.17 21.27
N PHE A 146 -8.89 12.82 21.87
CA PHE A 146 -7.87 12.20 22.70
C PHE A 146 -8.07 12.54 24.18
N PRO A 147 -7.89 11.59 25.12
CA PRO A 147 -7.69 10.15 24.86
C PRO A 147 -8.89 9.52 24.13
N ILE A 148 -8.60 8.56 23.24
CA ILE A 148 -9.64 7.89 22.44
C ILE A 148 -10.57 7.13 23.39
N PRO A 149 -11.87 7.46 23.43
CA PRO A 149 -12.80 6.82 24.35
C PRO A 149 -13.13 5.39 23.90
N GLU A 150 -13.52 4.54 24.85
CA GLU A 150 -13.89 3.14 24.55
C GLU A 150 -15.00 3.06 23.51
N THR A 151 -15.95 4.00 23.61
CA THR A 151 -17.04 4.18 22.66
C THR A 151 -16.93 5.53 21.99
N PHE A 152 -16.81 5.54 20.67
CA PHE A 152 -16.93 6.73 19.84
C PHE A 152 -17.75 6.44 18.58
N THR A 153 -18.29 7.51 18.02
CA THR A 153 -18.89 7.54 16.69
C THR A 153 -17.96 8.29 15.75
N GLN A 154 -17.94 7.87 14.50
CA GLN A 154 -17.21 8.57 13.45
C GLN A 154 -18.23 9.02 12.41
N GLU A 155 -18.43 10.33 12.30
CA GLU A 155 -19.41 10.91 11.36
C GLU A 155 -18.81 11.07 9.96
N THR A 156 -17.53 11.44 9.90
CA THR A 156 -16.82 11.72 8.65
C THR A 156 -15.98 10.53 8.25
N LEU A 157 -16.13 10.07 7.01
CA LEU A 157 -15.29 9.02 6.45
C LEU A 157 -13.84 9.52 6.29
N PHE A 158 -12.86 8.73 6.72
CA PHE A 158 -11.47 9.05 6.47
C PHE A 158 -11.14 8.92 4.99
N THR A 159 -10.33 9.86 4.49
CA THR A 159 -9.75 9.80 3.15
C THR A 159 -8.39 10.47 3.12
N THR A 160 -7.47 9.98 2.29
CA THR A 160 -6.19 10.66 2.06
C THR A 160 -6.33 11.89 1.16
N GLY A 161 -7.45 12.02 0.44
CA GLY A 161 -7.67 13.08 -0.55
C GLY A 161 -6.92 12.88 -1.87
N ILE A 162 -6.29 11.71 -2.07
CA ILE A 162 -5.54 11.35 -3.28
C ILE A 162 -6.50 11.12 -4.45
N ASP A 163 -6.14 11.63 -5.63
CA ASP A 163 -6.80 11.23 -6.87
C ASP A 163 -6.14 9.96 -7.42
N PHE A 164 -6.67 8.80 -7.00
CA PHE A 164 -6.15 7.47 -7.34
C PHE A 164 -6.04 7.19 -8.84
N ILE A 165 -6.80 7.90 -9.70
CA ILE A 165 -6.72 7.70 -11.15
C ILE A 165 -5.65 8.60 -11.74
N LYS A 166 -5.63 9.87 -11.33
CA LYS A 166 -4.69 10.87 -11.85
C LYS A 166 -3.27 10.65 -11.35
N GLU A 167 -3.11 10.15 -10.13
CA GLU A 167 -1.82 10.10 -9.43
C GLU A 167 -1.16 8.70 -9.44
N ARG A 168 -1.82 7.63 -9.91
CA ARG A 168 -1.28 6.25 -9.90
C ARG A 168 0.05 6.00 -10.63
N TYR A 169 0.56 6.98 -11.39
CA TYR A 169 1.84 6.88 -12.11
C TYR A 169 2.85 7.95 -11.69
N THR A 170 2.59 8.64 -10.57
CA THR A 170 3.54 9.60 -9.99
C THR A 170 4.47 8.92 -8.97
N GLN A 171 4.09 7.75 -8.47
CA GLN A 171 4.93 6.95 -7.59
C GLN A 171 6.13 6.40 -8.36
N SER A 172 7.31 6.59 -7.78
CA SER A 172 8.54 6.02 -8.31
C SER A 172 8.63 4.55 -7.94
N THR A 173 9.28 3.77 -8.80
CA THR A 173 9.77 2.42 -8.49
C THR A 173 11.29 2.39 -8.57
N TRP A 174 11.89 1.39 -7.93
CA TRP A 174 13.32 1.16 -7.87
C TRP A 174 13.66 -0.10 -8.63
N ILE A 175 14.44 0.02 -9.69
CA ILE A 175 14.89 -1.13 -10.49
C ILE A 175 16.38 -1.33 -10.34
N THR A 176 16.84 -2.57 -10.52
CA THR A 176 18.26 -2.88 -10.71
C THR A 176 18.51 -3.15 -12.19
N ALA A 177 19.45 -2.43 -12.78
CA ALA A 177 19.82 -2.57 -14.19
C ALA A 177 21.32 -2.87 -14.32
N THR A 178 21.66 -3.84 -15.16
CA THR A 178 23.05 -4.18 -15.46
C THR A 178 23.68 -3.11 -16.37
N PRO A 179 25.02 -2.95 -16.37
CA PRO A 179 25.69 -1.90 -17.14
C PRO A 179 25.35 -1.85 -18.63
N ASP A 180 25.07 -3.00 -19.24
CA ASP A 180 24.70 -3.16 -20.65
C ASP A 180 23.30 -2.62 -20.98
N GLU A 181 22.43 -2.46 -19.99
CA GLU A 181 21.08 -1.89 -20.14
C GLU A 181 21.02 -0.39 -19.86
N LEU A 182 22.17 0.25 -19.67
CA LEU A 182 22.24 1.63 -19.20
C LEU A 182 22.86 2.55 -20.24
N GLN A 183 22.26 3.73 -20.36
CA GLN A 183 22.89 4.89 -20.97
C GLN A 183 23.41 5.81 -19.89
N THR A 184 24.62 6.34 -20.08
CA THR A 184 25.26 7.29 -19.17
C THR A 184 25.41 8.65 -19.82
N SER A 185 25.29 9.73 -19.04
CA SER A 185 25.64 11.08 -19.49
C SER A 185 26.37 11.88 -18.42
N THR A 186 27.29 12.74 -18.87
CA THR A 186 28.04 13.73 -18.08
C THR A 186 27.68 15.17 -18.48
N GLU A 187 26.63 15.36 -19.27
CA GLU A 187 26.20 16.69 -19.73
C GLU A 187 25.76 17.57 -18.55
N SER A 188 26.37 18.75 -18.38
CA SER A 188 26.07 19.65 -17.27
C SER A 188 24.57 19.98 -17.12
N SER A 189 23.86 20.18 -18.24
CA SER A 189 22.42 20.49 -18.24
C SER A 189 21.53 19.37 -17.66
N LEU A 190 22.02 18.13 -17.63
CA LEU A 190 21.37 17.00 -16.98
C LEU A 190 21.82 16.85 -15.54
N LEU A 191 23.11 17.04 -15.25
CA LEU A 191 23.68 16.94 -13.90
C LEU A 191 23.12 18.03 -12.96
N ASP A 192 22.94 19.25 -13.46
CA ASP A 192 22.48 20.42 -12.69
C ASP A 192 21.01 20.31 -12.24
N ARG A 193 20.29 19.26 -12.66
CA ARG A 193 18.91 18.97 -12.22
C ARG A 193 18.85 18.27 -10.86
N PHE A 194 19.98 17.79 -10.35
CA PHE A 194 20.06 16.97 -9.15
C PHE A 194 20.84 17.66 -8.04
N LEU A 195 20.41 17.45 -6.80
CA LEU A 195 21.09 17.92 -5.59
C LEU A 195 21.28 16.75 -4.61
N PRO A 196 22.52 16.48 -4.12
CA PRO A 196 23.78 17.04 -4.62
C PRO A 196 24.04 16.66 -6.08
N ARG A 197 24.81 17.50 -6.79
CA ARG A 197 25.15 17.29 -8.20
C ARG A 197 25.96 16.00 -8.37
N PRO A 198 25.50 15.02 -9.17
CA PRO A 198 26.23 13.78 -9.40
C PRO A 198 27.33 13.99 -10.46
N GLU A 199 28.29 13.06 -10.52
CA GLU A 199 29.31 13.02 -11.57
C GLU A 199 28.74 12.53 -12.92
N LYS A 200 27.78 11.62 -12.85
CA LYS A 200 27.12 10.98 -13.99
C LYS A 200 25.64 10.75 -13.69
N VAL A 201 24.82 10.80 -14.72
CA VAL A 201 23.42 10.35 -14.67
C VAL A 201 23.21 9.16 -15.58
N TYR A 202 22.18 8.39 -15.26
CA TYR A 202 21.86 7.13 -15.91
C TYR A 202 20.43 7.16 -16.41
N ARG A 203 20.13 6.39 -17.45
CA ARG A 203 18.76 6.06 -17.85
C ARG A 203 18.73 4.71 -18.53
N LEU A 204 17.55 4.11 -18.57
CA LEU A 204 17.28 3.03 -19.51
C LEU A 204 17.15 3.57 -20.94
N PRO A 205 17.68 2.87 -21.96
CA PRO A 205 17.28 3.06 -23.35
C PRO A 205 15.75 3.07 -23.51
N GLN A 206 15.23 3.79 -24.50
CA GLN A 206 13.79 4.02 -24.61
C GLN A 206 12.99 2.74 -24.91
N ASP A 207 13.54 1.87 -25.73
CA ASP A 207 13.02 0.55 -26.06
C ASP A 207 13.03 -0.38 -24.84
N VAL A 208 14.13 -0.39 -24.09
CA VAL A 208 14.28 -1.16 -22.85
C VAL A 208 13.29 -0.70 -21.78
N ALA A 209 13.17 0.61 -21.55
CA ALA A 209 12.21 1.19 -20.62
C ALA A 209 10.77 0.79 -21.01
N ARG A 210 10.42 0.97 -22.29
CA ARG A 210 9.08 0.63 -22.82
C ARG A 210 8.75 -0.86 -22.64
N ALA A 211 9.70 -1.75 -22.91
CA ALA A 211 9.50 -3.20 -22.78
C ALA A 211 9.17 -3.61 -21.33
N ASN A 212 9.63 -2.83 -20.34
CA ASN A 212 9.40 -3.07 -18.92
C ASN A 212 8.29 -2.18 -18.32
N GLY A 213 7.58 -1.40 -19.16
CA GLY A 213 6.52 -0.52 -18.68
C GLY A 213 7.01 0.76 -17.97
N LEU A 214 8.25 1.17 -18.20
CA LEU A 214 8.90 2.26 -17.49
C LEU A 214 9.09 3.48 -18.41
N LYS A 215 9.15 4.67 -17.82
CA LYS A 215 9.59 5.89 -18.50
C LYS A 215 11.11 5.91 -18.59
N SER A 216 11.62 6.22 -19.79
CA SER A 216 13.04 6.54 -19.95
C SER A 216 13.29 7.98 -19.50
N SER A 217 13.83 8.14 -18.29
CA SER A 217 14.23 9.43 -17.71
C SER A 217 15.65 9.35 -17.17
N TRP A 218 16.38 10.46 -17.25
CA TRP A 218 17.68 10.60 -16.60
C TRP A 218 17.49 10.66 -15.09
N THR A 219 18.27 9.87 -14.35
CA THR A 219 18.19 9.74 -12.90
C THR A 219 19.58 9.48 -12.30
N ARG A 220 19.67 9.51 -10.97
CA ARG A 220 20.87 9.09 -10.23
C ARG A 220 20.89 7.57 -10.13
N GLY A 221 22.08 6.98 -10.23
CA GLY A 221 22.30 5.57 -9.99
C GLY A 221 23.06 5.37 -8.69
N THR A 222 22.63 4.39 -7.91
CA THR A 222 23.35 3.90 -6.73
C THR A 222 23.90 2.52 -7.07
N LEU A 223 25.14 2.21 -6.68
CA LEU A 223 25.69 0.86 -6.85
C LEU A 223 24.76 -0.14 -6.16
N ALA A 224 24.34 -1.16 -6.90
CA ALA A 224 23.65 -2.28 -6.31
C ALA A 224 24.64 -3.00 -5.38
N SER A 225 24.36 -3.01 -4.08
CA SER A 225 25.10 -3.89 -3.18
C SER A 225 24.59 -5.32 -3.40
N LEU A 226 25.51 -6.28 -3.35
CA LEU A 226 25.17 -7.71 -3.32
C LEU A 226 24.36 -8.08 -2.05
N GLU A 227 24.28 -7.18 -1.07
CA GLU A 227 23.60 -7.35 0.23
C GLU A 227 22.17 -6.75 0.26
N CYS A 228 21.71 -6.06 -0.79
CA CYS A 228 20.37 -5.44 -0.82
C CYS A 228 19.32 -6.27 -1.60
N GLY A 229 19.40 -7.60 -1.51
CA GLY A 229 18.22 -8.44 -1.76
C GLY A 229 17.27 -8.38 -0.56
N PRO A 230 15.94 -8.44 -0.74
CA PRO A 230 15.04 -8.72 0.38
C PRO A 230 15.49 -10.04 1.02
N GLY A 231 15.68 -10.01 2.34
CA GLY A 231 16.47 -11.00 3.06
C GLY A 231 16.04 -12.44 2.82
N ASP A 232 16.98 -13.24 2.36
CA ASP A 232 17.11 -14.66 2.68
C ASP A 232 18.60 -14.90 2.91
N GLU A 233 18.96 -15.44 4.08
CA GLU A 233 20.34 -15.72 4.49
C GLU A 233 21.06 -16.76 3.61
N GLU A 234 20.47 -17.27 2.52
CA GLU A 234 21.13 -18.21 1.60
C GLU A 234 20.75 -18.02 0.11
N GLY A 235 20.22 -16.86 -0.28
CA GLY A 235 19.82 -16.59 -1.67
C GLY A 235 20.78 -15.66 -2.40
N GLU A 236 21.76 -16.20 -3.13
CA GLU A 236 22.46 -15.46 -4.18
C GLU A 236 21.37 -14.93 -5.14
N VAL A 237 21.15 -13.61 -5.20
CA VAL A 237 20.21 -13.04 -6.18
C VAL A 237 20.84 -13.23 -7.55
N ASP A 238 20.49 -14.36 -8.15
CA ASP A 238 20.98 -14.85 -9.43
C ASP A 238 20.76 -13.74 -10.48
N GLY A 239 21.82 -13.00 -10.80
CA GLY A 239 21.80 -11.96 -11.84
C GLY A 239 22.24 -10.54 -11.45
N VAL A 240 22.56 -10.21 -10.19
CA VAL A 240 23.20 -8.91 -9.88
C VAL A 240 24.66 -8.95 -10.33
N ARG A 241 24.92 -8.49 -11.56
CA ARG A 241 26.27 -8.40 -12.12
C ARG A 241 27.05 -7.26 -11.48
N GLU A 242 28.37 -7.41 -11.39
CA GLU A 242 29.27 -6.33 -10.98
C GLU A 242 29.02 -5.06 -11.80
N GLY A 243 28.92 -3.92 -11.11
CA GLY A 243 28.62 -2.62 -11.72
C GLY A 243 27.14 -2.34 -11.99
N SER A 244 26.22 -3.24 -11.60
CA SER A 244 24.78 -2.98 -11.67
C SER A 244 24.39 -1.76 -10.82
N LEU A 245 23.38 -1.03 -11.28
CA LEU A 245 22.91 0.18 -10.62
C LEU A 245 21.42 0.07 -10.27
N VAL A 246 21.09 0.54 -9.08
CA VAL A 246 19.73 0.80 -8.64
C VAL A 246 19.31 2.18 -9.14
N LEU A 247 18.21 2.25 -9.89
CA LEU A 247 17.65 3.48 -10.46
C LEU A 247 16.25 3.76 -9.93
N GLN A 248 15.99 5.01 -9.56
CA GLN A 248 14.63 5.50 -9.34
C GLN A 248 14.01 5.90 -10.68
N VAL A 249 12.91 5.23 -11.05
CA VAL A 249 12.20 5.44 -12.32
C VAL A 249 10.70 5.52 -12.09
N GLU A 250 9.95 5.95 -13.09
CA GLU A 250 8.49 6.01 -13.04
C GLU A 250 7.88 5.02 -14.04
N TYR A 251 6.68 4.52 -13.75
CA TYR A 251 5.90 3.74 -14.71
C TYR A 251 5.36 4.60 -15.85
N ASP A 252 5.37 4.08 -17.08
CA ASP A 252 4.80 4.76 -18.24
C ASP A 252 3.30 4.44 -18.37
N PRO A 253 2.41 5.44 -18.21
CA PRO A 253 0.96 5.25 -18.30
C PRO A 253 0.49 4.71 -19.66
N LYS A 254 1.31 4.81 -20.71
CA LYS A 254 0.96 4.31 -22.05
C LYS A 254 1.18 2.82 -22.22
N THR A 255 1.99 2.21 -21.35
CA THR A 255 2.45 0.83 -21.51
C THR A 255 2.07 -0.04 -20.31
N VAL A 256 1.90 0.56 -19.13
CA VAL A 256 1.50 -0.15 -17.91
C VAL A 256 0.02 0.01 -17.66
N VAL A 257 -0.68 -1.12 -17.74
CA VAL A 257 -2.07 -1.24 -17.34
C VAL A 257 -2.12 -1.92 -15.97
N PRO A 258 -2.58 -1.24 -14.91
CA PRO A 258 -2.73 -1.85 -13.61
C PRO A 258 -3.70 -3.03 -13.67
N ARG A 259 -3.39 -4.12 -12.98
CA ARG A 259 -4.22 -5.33 -12.96
C ARG A 259 -4.37 -5.79 -11.53
N TYR A 260 -5.42 -5.32 -10.87
CA TYR A 260 -5.90 -5.95 -9.66
C TYR A 260 -6.84 -7.09 -10.04
N GLY A 261 -6.57 -8.28 -9.53
CA GLY A 261 -7.44 -9.45 -9.68
C GLY A 261 -8.06 -9.79 -8.33
N ARG A 262 -9.35 -10.11 -8.31
CA ARG A 262 -9.99 -10.68 -7.12
C ARG A 262 -9.26 -11.98 -6.74
N PRO A 263 -8.87 -12.16 -5.47
CA PRO A 263 -8.25 -13.41 -5.02
C PRO A 263 -9.21 -14.59 -5.17
N GLU A 264 -8.70 -15.74 -5.60
CA GLU A 264 -9.51 -16.96 -5.69
C GLU A 264 -10.10 -17.34 -4.33
N GLY A 265 -11.40 -17.64 -4.29
CA GLY A 265 -12.12 -18.00 -3.07
C GLY A 265 -12.55 -16.81 -2.20
N SER A 266 -12.20 -15.58 -2.57
CA SER A 266 -12.77 -14.36 -1.99
C SER A 266 -14.18 -14.14 -2.52
N LEU A 267 -15.11 -13.64 -1.67
CA LEU A 267 -16.45 -13.23 -2.11
C LEU A 267 -16.38 -12.11 -3.16
#